data_AF-A0A9D9VMD0-F1
#
_entry.id   AF-A0A9D9VMD0-F1
#
_cell.length_a   1.000
_cell.length_b   1.000
_cell.length_c   1.000
_cell.angle_alpha   90.00
_cell.angle_beta   90.00
_cell.angle_gamma   90.00
#
_symmetry.space_group_name_H-M   'P 1'
#
loop_
_entity.id
_entity.type
_entity.pdbx_description
1 polymer ?
#
loop_
_entity_poly.entity_id
_entity_poly.type
_entity_poly.pdbx_seq_one_letter_code
_entity_poly.pdbx_strand_id
1 'polypeptide(L)'
;MHPEYNDGKSLPEIDDGLELRQEQAAKILKLFDENEALPGFQGRYAREVLGNDESIRGFIRGISPDDYLALLVTINGILRNRERSEWGMDGKDVVIGSQEDAKWDFPEFEDKEYLLERSLTAAKAMVERNVALEDVALLLSSVISGVHPFNDGNGRTAKFLLAIINKGYSSNRKEILTEVLTSGDFSNAVNVSALQGYINVVIEKEMGMTVEGRRLRFVTAQNKGVVSFYSSVSADKQAALKKIFRGSPRHAYQALFDYYKHKGSLDTYRDGLGDMNLDEMTSHLDEEAIDEVIKRWRYQKKNQVERIIDCIAHPDSPEYQVLTSNQTVVGTTESILDIYKAKIKRSTDEHLYAKVFG
;
A
#
# COMPACT_ATOMS: atom_id res chain seq x y z
N MET A 1 -14.13 20.97 -57.39
CA MET A 1 -15.18 20.55 -56.44
C MET A 1 -14.47 19.95 -55.24
N HIS A 2 -14.28 20.74 -54.20
CA HIS A 2 -13.84 20.26 -52.89
C HIS A 2 -15.09 20.15 -52.01
N PRO A 3 -15.32 19.02 -51.31
CA PRO A 3 -16.40 18.92 -50.36
C PRO A 3 -16.05 19.69 -49.09
N GLU A 4 -17.00 20.49 -48.64
CA GLU A 4 -17.04 21.18 -47.36
C GLU A 4 -16.98 20.16 -46.22
N TYR A 5 -16.03 20.33 -45.30
CA TYR A 5 -16.04 19.63 -44.01
C TYR A 5 -16.96 20.41 -43.07
N ASN A 6 -18.01 19.71 -42.67
CA ASN A 6 -19.07 20.17 -41.78
C ASN A 6 -18.51 20.43 -40.37
N ASP A 7 -18.88 21.58 -39.82
CA ASP A 7 -18.45 22.14 -38.54
C ASP A 7 -19.17 21.40 -37.40
N GLY A 8 -18.67 20.21 -37.07
CA GLY A 8 -19.16 19.40 -35.96
C GLY A 8 -18.63 19.93 -34.63
N LYS A 9 -19.29 20.95 -34.07
CA LYS A 9 -19.19 21.23 -32.63
C LYS A 9 -19.66 20.00 -31.87
N SER A 10 -18.71 19.20 -31.40
CA SER A 10 -18.99 18.17 -30.40
C SER A 10 -19.52 18.89 -29.15
N LEU A 11 -20.70 18.49 -28.70
CA LEU A 11 -21.16 18.80 -27.36
C LEU A 11 -20.12 18.24 -26.37
N PRO A 12 -19.84 18.94 -25.26
CA PRO A 12 -18.89 18.43 -24.28
C PRO A 12 -19.40 17.09 -23.74
N GLU A 13 -18.62 16.03 -23.94
CA GLU A 13 -18.80 14.78 -23.21
C GLU A 13 -18.68 15.11 -21.72
N ILE A 14 -19.78 14.94 -21.00
CA ILE A 14 -19.76 14.93 -19.54
C ILE A 14 -18.96 13.69 -19.15
N ASP A 15 -17.80 13.87 -18.51
CA ASP A 15 -17.07 12.79 -17.87
C ASP A 15 -17.87 12.37 -16.63
N ASP A 16 -18.79 11.41 -16.81
CA ASP A 16 -19.65 10.84 -15.75
C ASP A 16 -18.83 10.43 -14.49
N GLY A 17 -17.55 10.11 -14.67
CA GLY A 17 -16.64 9.78 -13.58
C GLY A 17 -16.14 10.99 -12.77
N LEU A 18 -16.08 12.18 -13.36
CA LEU A 18 -15.70 13.41 -12.66
C LEU A 18 -16.88 13.97 -11.85
N GLU A 19 -18.09 14.02 -12.42
CA GLU A 19 -19.28 14.49 -11.72
C GLU A 19 -19.57 13.64 -10.47
N LEU A 20 -19.51 12.31 -10.61
CA LEU A 20 -19.67 11.40 -9.48
C LEU A 20 -18.61 11.63 -8.39
N ARG A 21 -17.35 11.88 -8.77
CA ARG A 21 -16.28 12.20 -7.80
C ARG A 21 -16.52 13.52 -7.10
N GLN A 22 -17.04 14.53 -7.80
CA GLN A 22 -17.41 15.82 -7.21
C GLN A 22 -18.57 15.68 -6.22
N GLU A 23 -19.59 14.89 -6.56
CA GLU A 23 -20.71 14.60 -5.65
C GLU A 23 -20.23 13.88 -4.38
N GLN A 24 -19.36 12.88 -4.52
CA GLN A 24 -18.76 12.17 -3.40
C GLN A 24 -17.91 13.09 -2.51
N ALA A 25 -17.14 14.01 -3.11
CA ALA A 25 -16.38 15.02 -2.38
C ALA A 25 -17.30 15.98 -1.62
N ALA A 26 -18.41 16.43 -2.23
CA ALA A 26 -19.38 17.26 -1.56
C ALA A 26 -20.04 16.55 -0.36
N LYS A 27 -20.41 15.27 -0.52
CA LYS A 27 -21.00 14.45 0.54
C LYS A 27 -20.09 14.29 1.76
N ILE A 28 -18.81 13.96 1.55
CA ILE A 28 -17.87 13.80 2.67
C ILE A 28 -17.57 15.14 3.36
N LEU A 29 -17.45 16.23 2.61
CA LEU A 29 -17.21 17.54 3.20
C LEU A 29 -18.42 18.04 3.99
N LYS A 30 -19.63 17.80 3.48
CA LYS A 30 -20.88 18.10 4.21
C LYS A 30 -20.96 17.33 5.53
N LEU A 31 -20.59 16.05 5.55
CA LEU A 31 -20.53 15.27 6.78
C LEU A 31 -19.58 15.90 7.82
N PHE A 32 -18.40 16.32 7.38
CA PHE A 32 -17.42 16.98 8.25
C PHE A 32 -17.87 18.36 8.75
N ASP A 33 -18.75 19.05 8.00
CA ASP A 33 -19.37 20.31 8.43
C ASP A 33 -20.46 20.10 9.47
N GLU A 34 -21.32 19.11 9.26
CA GLU A 34 -22.52 18.88 10.05
C GLU A 34 -22.22 18.15 11.37
N ASN A 35 -21.00 17.62 11.53
CA ASN A 35 -20.55 16.90 12.74
C ASN A 35 -21.52 15.77 13.12
N GLU A 36 -22.01 15.01 12.13
CA GLU A 36 -22.80 13.80 12.39
C GLU A 36 -21.89 12.76 13.07
N ALA A 37 -21.70 12.87 14.39
CA ALA A 37 -21.04 11.90 15.26
C ALA A 37 -19.87 11.14 14.60
N LEU A 38 -18.91 11.88 14.00
CA LEU A 38 -17.76 11.27 13.35
C LEU A 38 -16.99 10.43 14.38
N PRO A 39 -16.67 9.15 14.07
CA PRO A 39 -15.92 8.30 14.99
C PRO A 39 -14.61 8.98 15.44
N GLY A 40 -14.34 8.92 16.74
CA GLY A 40 -13.16 9.54 17.35
C GLY A 40 -13.20 11.06 17.50
N PHE A 41 -14.27 11.77 17.12
CA PHE A 41 -14.37 13.23 17.28
C PHE A 41 -15.03 13.64 18.60
N GLN A 42 -15.58 12.66 19.35
CA GLN A 42 -16.24 12.87 20.65
C GLN A 42 -17.27 14.02 20.65
N GLY A 43 -18.03 14.17 19.56
CA GLY A 43 -19.04 15.22 19.41
C GLY A 43 -18.50 16.61 19.06
N ARG A 44 -17.20 16.76 18.81
CA ARG A 44 -16.56 18.03 18.41
C ARG A 44 -16.56 18.22 16.91
N TYR A 45 -16.62 19.47 16.45
CA TYR A 45 -16.62 19.77 15.01
C TYR A 45 -15.27 19.46 14.36
N ALA A 46 -15.28 19.08 13.08
CA ALA A 46 -14.05 18.80 12.33
C ALA A 46 -13.07 19.98 12.35
N ARG A 47 -13.57 21.22 12.29
CA ARG A 47 -12.73 22.44 12.42
C ARG A 47 -12.03 22.60 13.77
N GLU A 48 -12.52 21.95 14.82
CA GLU A 48 -11.95 21.99 16.16
C GLU A 48 -10.95 20.85 16.39
N VAL A 49 -11.20 19.71 15.77
CA VAL A 49 -10.38 18.49 15.88
C VAL A 49 -9.22 18.51 14.89
N LEU A 50 -9.44 19.06 13.69
CA LEU A 50 -8.51 19.07 12.57
C LEU A 50 -8.15 20.48 12.10
N GLY A 51 -8.41 21.53 12.89
CA GLY A 51 -8.25 22.92 12.43
C GLY A 51 -6.79 23.37 12.26
N ASN A 52 -5.89 22.79 13.06
CA ASN A 52 -4.46 23.12 13.09
C ASN A 52 -3.62 21.94 13.60
N ASP A 53 -2.30 22.05 13.47
CA ASP A 53 -1.34 21.01 13.82
C ASP A 53 -1.48 20.48 15.25
N GLU A 54 -1.68 21.37 16.23
CA GLU A 54 -1.82 20.97 17.64
C GLU A 54 -3.09 20.15 17.86
N SER A 55 -4.22 20.59 17.30
CA SER A 55 -5.48 19.85 17.36
C SER A 55 -5.39 18.49 16.65
N ILE A 56 -4.74 18.43 15.49
CA ILE A 56 -4.54 17.19 14.72
C ILE A 56 -3.67 16.20 15.51
N ARG A 57 -2.57 16.69 16.10
CA ARG A 57 -1.73 15.87 16.99
C ARG A 57 -2.53 15.36 18.20
N GLY A 58 -3.35 16.22 18.81
CA GLY A 58 -4.25 15.85 19.90
C GLY A 58 -5.23 14.75 19.49
N PHE A 59 -5.83 14.87 18.30
CA PHE A 59 -6.73 13.88 17.72
C PHE A 59 -6.04 12.52 17.51
N ILE A 60 -4.89 12.50 16.82
CA ILE A 60 -4.15 11.25 16.54
C ILE A 60 -3.73 10.57 17.85
N ARG A 61 -3.29 11.34 18.85
CA ARG A 61 -2.94 10.83 20.17
C ARG A 61 -4.14 10.20 20.89
N GLY A 62 -5.30 10.83 20.79
CA GLY A 62 -6.51 10.50 21.54
C GLY A 62 -7.45 9.47 20.91
N ILE A 63 -7.45 9.30 19.58
CA ILE A 63 -8.39 8.40 18.90
C ILE A 63 -8.14 6.93 19.27
N SER A 64 -9.19 6.17 19.55
CA SER A 64 -9.09 4.72 19.83
C SER A 64 -8.87 3.91 18.54
N PRO A 65 -8.33 2.69 18.60
CA PRO A 65 -8.27 1.80 17.44
C PRO A 65 -9.64 1.60 16.77
N ASP A 66 -10.68 1.30 17.55
CA ASP A 66 -12.05 1.11 17.04
C ASP A 66 -12.58 2.36 16.33
N ASP A 67 -12.40 3.54 16.92
CA ASP A 67 -12.82 4.81 16.32
C ASP A 67 -12.05 5.11 15.03
N TYR A 68 -10.75 4.79 14.99
CA TYR A 68 -9.94 4.97 13.80
C TYR A 68 -10.43 4.08 12.65
N LEU A 69 -10.69 2.81 12.92
CA LEU A 69 -11.24 1.88 11.93
C LEU A 69 -12.64 2.33 11.47
N ALA A 70 -13.51 2.72 12.40
CA ALA A 70 -14.84 3.23 12.10
C ALA A 70 -14.79 4.53 11.27
N LEU A 71 -13.82 5.41 11.51
CA LEU A 71 -13.60 6.61 10.72
C LEU A 71 -13.19 6.25 9.28
N LEU A 72 -12.26 5.30 9.10
CA LEU A 72 -11.86 4.84 7.77
C LEU A 72 -13.03 4.23 6.99
N VAL A 73 -13.83 3.38 7.66
CA VAL A 73 -15.05 2.77 7.10
C VAL A 73 -16.06 3.85 6.69
N THR A 74 -16.27 4.87 7.53
CA THR A 74 -17.16 6.00 7.25
C THR A 74 -16.71 6.79 6.01
N ILE A 75 -15.42 7.16 5.98
CA ILE A 75 -14.83 7.87 4.83
C ILE A 75 -15.00 7.03 3.56
N ASN A 76 -14.63 5.75 3.58
CA ASN A 76 -14.71 4.89 2.42
C ASN A 76 -16.16 4.65 1.94
N GLY A 77 -17.10 4.41 2.86
CA GLY A 77 -18.51 4.19 2.56
C GLY A 77 -19.12 5.35 1.76
N ILE A 78 -18.82 6.59 2.17
CA ILE A 78 -19.29 7.81 1.48
C ILE A 78 -18.62 7.94 0.11
N LEU A 79 -17.31 7.76 0.04
CA LEU A 79 -16.55 7.86 -1.21
C LEU A 79 -16.94 6.78 -2.23
N ARG A 80 -17.56 5.68 -1.78
CA ARG A 80 -18.13 4.64 -2.65
C ARG A 80 -19.63 4.80 -2.88
N ASN A 81 -20.25 5.82 -2.31
CA ASN A 81 -21.70 6.04 -2.34
C ASN A 81 -22.49 4.80 -1.87
N ARG A 82 -22.01 4.14 -0.80
CA ARG A 82 -22.62 2.95 -0.20
C ARG A 82 -23.65 3.33 0.85
N GLU A 83 -24.70 2.54 0.97
CA GLU A 83 -25.65 2.67 2.08
C GLU A 83 -24.96 2.34 3.42
N ARG A 84 -25.37 3.01 4.50
CA ARG A 84 -24.72 2.87 5.82
C ARG A 84 -24.75 1.44 6.37
N SER A 85 -25.75 0.65 6.01
CA SER A 85 -25.86 -0.78 6.34
C SER A 85 -24.81 -1.66 5.66
N GLU A 86 -24.18 -1.18 4.59
CA GLU A 86 -23.13 -1.88 3.84
C GLU A 86 -21.72 -1.44 4.25
N TRP A 87 -21.61 -0.49 5.19
CA TRP A 87 -20.31 0.04 5.58
C TRP A 87 -19.53 -0.99 6.41
N GLY A 88 -18.34 -1.33 5.93
CA GLY A 88 -17.42 -2.23 6.61
C GLY A 88 -16.16 -2.48 5.78
N MET A 89 -15.18 -3.15 6.37
CA MET A 89 -14.04 -3.68 5.62
C MET A 89 -14.52 -4.88 4.79
N ASP A 90 -14.46 -4.76 3.47
CA ASP A 90 -14.94 -5.78 2.54
C ASP A 90 -13.84 -6.31 1.60
N GLY A 91 -12.60 -5.86 1.76
CA GLY A 91 -11.48 -6.11 0.85
C GLY A 91 -10.89 -7.53 0.85
N LYS A 92 -11.67 -8.59 1.10
CA LYS A 92 -11.17 -9.97 1.18
C LYS A 92 -10.64 -10.53 -0.15
N ASP A 93 -11.25 -10.13 -1.26
CA ASP A 93 -10.98 -10.66 -2.61
C ASP A 93 -10.30 -9.62 -3.52
N VAL A 94 -9.63 -8.64 -2.92
CA VAL A 94 -8.97 -7.57 -3.67
C VAL A 94 -7.84 -8.13 -4.53
N VAL A 95 -7.91 -7.81 -5.82
CA VAL A 95 -6.89 -8.11 -6.81
C VAL A 95 -6.69 -6.86 -7.68
N ILE A 96 -5.44 -6.49 -7.98
CA ILE A 96 -5.14 -5.41 -8.92
C ILE A 96 -4.60 -6.00 -10.22
N GLY A 97 -5.16 -5.59 -11.36
CA GLY A 97 -4.75 -6.05 -12.69
C GLY A 97 -5.88 -6.75 -13.45
N SER A 98 -5.62 -7.15 -14.69
CA SER A 98 -6.50 -8.03 -15.45
C SER A 98 -6.54 -9.43 -14.81
N GLN A 99 -7.51 -10.29 -15.16
CA GLN A 99 -7.50 -11.69 -14.69
C GLN A 99 -6.19 -12.43 -15.03
N GLU A 100 -5.52 -12.04 -16.11
CA GLU A 100 -4.26 -12.63 -16.58
C GLU A 100 -3.04 -12.07 -15.81
N ASP A 101 -3.11 -10.81 -15.34
CA ASP A 101 -2.02 -10.10 -14.62
C ASP A 101 -2.36 -9.78 -13.15
N ALA A 102 -3.34 -10.49 -12.59
CA ALA A 102 -3.86 -10.32 -11.25
C ALA A 102 -2.72 -10.34 -10.22
N LYS A 103 -2.43 -9.20 -9.59
CA LYS A 103 -1.46 -9.09 -8.49
C LYS A 103 -2.14 -9.34 -7.17
N TRP A 104 -1.73 -10.41 -6.50
CA TRP A 104 -2.21 -10.87 -5.19
C TRP A 104 -1.24 -10.43 -4.09
N ASP A 105 -0.95 -9.14 -4.04
CA ASP A 105 0.14 -8.60 -3.19
C ASP A 105 -0.34 -8.17 -1.79
N PHE A 106 -1.64 -8.18 -1.52
CA PHE A 106 -2.20 -7.67 -0.25
C PHE A 106 -2.24 -8.73 0.87
N PRO A 107 -2.12 -8.30 2.14
CA PRO A 107 -2.30 -9.19 3.30
C PRO A 107 -3.65 -9.92 3.28
N GLU A 108 -3.72 -11.06 3.99
CA GLU A 108 -4.99 -11.77 4.17
C GLU A 108 -5.99 -10.90 4.97
N PHE A 109 -7.28 -11.20 4.82
CA PHE A 109 -8.34 -10.38 5.40
C PHE A 109 -8.23 -10.29 6.94
N GLU A 110 -7.90 -11.39 7.59
CA GLU A 110 -7.68 -11.49 9.03
C GLU A 110 -6.52 -10.64 9.57
N ASP A 111 -5.56 -10.25 8.73
CA ASP A 111 -4.42 -9.41 9.13
C ASP A 111 -4.70 -7.91 8.99
N LYS A 112 -5.75 -7.51 8.26
CA LYS A 112 -5.96 -6.12 7.84
C LYS A 112 -6.22 -5.18 9.00
N GLU A 113 -7.07 -5.60 9.94
CA GLU A 113 -7.40 -4.84 11.13
C GLU A 113 -6.15 -4.56 11.96
N TYR A 114 -5.42 -5.62 12.32
CA TYR A 114 -4.16 -5.54 13.06
C TYR A 114 -3.14 -4.59 12.39
N LEU A 115 -3.00 -4.64 11.06
CA LEU A 115 -2.05 -3.76 10.35
C LEU A 115 -2.47 -2.29 10.39
N LEU A 116 -3.78 -2.00 10.32
CA LEU A 116 -4.30 -0.64 10.46
C LEU A 116 -4.09 -0.13 11.89
N GLU A 117 -4.38 -0.93 12.91
CA GLU A 117 -4.13 -0.59 14.32
C GLU A 117 -2.64 -0.37 14.62
N ARG A 118 -1.78 -1.20 14.05
CA ARG A 118 -0.32 -1.06 14.16
C ARG A 118 0.13 0.28 13.58
N SER A 119 -0.44 0.72 12.45
CA SER A 119 -0.11 2.02 11.87
C SER A 119 -0.59 3.20 12.72
N LEU A 120 -1.76 3.10 13.36
CA LEU A 120 -2.22 4.10 14.33
C LEU A 120 -1.27 4.15 15.54
N THR A 121 -0.86 3.00 16.06
CA THR A 121 0.07 2.92 17.19
C THR A 121 1.41 3.59 16.86
N ALA A 122 1.95 3.33 15.67
CA ALA A 122 3.16 3.99 15.18
C ALA A 122 2.95 5.51 15.00
N ALA A 123 1.82 5.93 14.43
CA ALA A 123 1.47 7.35 14.27
C ALA A 123 1.38 8.09 15.61
N LYS A 124 0.80 7.47 16.65
CA LYS A 124 0.77 8.02 18.02
C LYS A 124 2.18 8.24 18.56
N ALA A 125 3.06 7.25 18.44
CA ALA A 125 4.45 7.37 18.87
C ALA A 125 5.20 8.46 18.09
N MET A 126 4.98 8.60 16.78
CA MET A 126 5.55 9.68 15.97
C MET A 126 5.07 11.06 16.44
N VAL A 127 3.78 11.20 16.76
CA VAL A 127 3.22 12.44 17.31
C VAL A 127 3.81 12.77 18.68
N GLU A 128 4.01 11.79 19.55
CA GLU A 128 4.68 11.96 20.86
C GLU A 128 6.13 12.41 20.72
N ARG A 129 6.86 11.90 19.71
CA ARG A 129 8.21 12.34 19.35
C ARG A 129 8.24 13.67 18.58
N ASN A 130 7.09 14.31 18.39
CA ASN A 130 6.95 15.55 17.63
C ASN A 130 7.48 15.46 16.19
N VAL A 131 7.38 14.30 15.56
CA VAL A 131 7.69 14.11 14.12
C VAL A 131 6.73 14.97 13.29
N ALA A 132 7.18 15.42 12.11
CA ALA A 132 6.37 16.23 11.20
C ALA A 132 5.04 15.54 10.85
N LEU A 133 3.94 16.30 10.81
CA LEU A 133 2.62 15.76 10.47
C LEU A 133 2.57 15.17 9.05
N GLU A 134 3.43 15.67 8.15
CA GLU A 134 3.64 15.09 6.83
C GLU A 134 4.00 13.61 6.90
N ASP A 135 4.97 13.24 7.75
CA ASP A 135 5.41 11.85 7.88
C ASP A 135 4.33 10.97 8.52
N VAL A 136 3.61 11.53 9.48
CA VAL A 136 2.48 10.85 10.14
C VAL A 136 1.35 10.61 9.13
N ALA A 137 1.05 11.59 8.28
CA ALA A 137 0.05 11.48 7.23
C ALA A 137 0.47 10.47 6.15
N LEU A 138 1.75 10.48 5.76
CA LEU A 138 2.31 9.51 4.82
C LEU A 138 2.23 8.08 5.38
N LEU A 139 2.53 7.87 6.66
CA LEU A 139 2.39 6.56 7.31
C LEU A 139 0.95 6.05 7.19
N LEU A 140 -0.02 6.80 7.73
CA LEU A 140 -1.42 6.35 7.80
C LEU A 140 -2.03 6.15 6.41
N SER A 141 -1.75 7.05 5.46
CA SER A 141 -2.27 6.93 4.09
C SER A 141 -1.63 5.80 3.30
N SER A 142 -0.31 5.59 3.43
CA SER A 142 0.40 4.50 2.74
C SER A 142 -0.09 3.14 3.20
N VAL A 143 -0.33 2.97 4.51
CA VAL A 143 -0.81 1.69 5.06
C VAL A 143 -2.19 1.33 4.51
N ILE A 144 -3.10 2.28 4.33
CA ILE A 144 -4.40 2.02 3.69
C ILE A 144 -4.20 1.44 2.28
N SER A 145 -3.31 2.02 1.48
CA SER A 145 -2.99 1.52 0.14
C SER A 145 -2.32 0.14 0.15
N GLY A 146 -1.46 -0.13 1.13
CA GLY A 146 -0.74 -1.40 1.29
C GLY A 146 -1.57 -2.54 1.88
N VAL A 147 -2.54 -2.24 2.75
CA VAL A 147 -3.47 -3.22 3.34
C VAL A 147 -4.65 -3.50 2.41
N HIS A 148 -5.11 -2.46 1.71
CA HIS A 148 -6.29 -2.52 0.85
C HIS A 148 -7.54 -3.06 1.58
N PRO A 149 -7.99 -2.42 2.68
CA PRO A 149 -9.08 -2.93 3.52
C PRO A 149 -10.45 -3.00 2.83
N PHE A 150 -10.65 -2.28 1.73
CA PHE A 150 -11.92 -2.20 1.01
C PHE A 150 -11.80 -2.80 -0.40
N ASN A 151 -12.90 -3.27 -0.98
CA ASN A 151 -12.92 -3.75 -2.38
C ASN A 151 -12.69 -2.63 -3.41
N ASP A 152 -13.00 -1.39 -3.04
CA ASP A 152 -12.76 -0.20 -3.87
C ASP A 152 -12.54 1.04 -2.96
N GLY A 153 -12.03 2.14 -3.53
CA GLY A 153 -11.95 3.43 -2.85
C GLY A 153 -10.77 3.58 -1.90
N ASN A 154 -9.87 2.59 -1.79
CA ASN A 154 -8.68 2.67 -0.93
C ASN A 154 -7.80 3.88 -1.27
N GLY A 155 -7.51 4.09 -2.56
CA GLY A 155 -6.72 5.25 -3.00
C GLY A 155 -7.38 6.59 -2.67
N ARG A 156 -8.69 6.73 -2.87
CA ARG A 156 -9.44 7.96 -2.51
C ARG A 156 -9.46 8.19 -0.99
N THR A 157 -9.65 7.12 -0.21
CA THR A 157 -9.63 7.15 1.26
C THR A 157 -8.25 7.58 1.78
N ALA A 158 -7.19 6.98 1.25
CA ALA A 158 -5.81 7.31 1.59
C ALA A 158 -5.46 8.77 1.24
N LYS A 159 -5.83 9.23 0.03
CA LYS A 159 -5.61 10.62 -0.41
C LYS A 159 -6.31 11.63 0.49
N PHE A 160 -7.57 11.36 0.84
CA PHE A 160 -8.33 12.22 1.74
C PHE A 160 -7.66 12.31 3.12
N LEU A 161 -7.26 11.18 3.69
CA LEU A 161 -6.58 11.14 4.98
C LEU A 161 -5.22 11.87 4.94
N LEU A 162 -4.44 11.68 3.87
CA LEU A 162 -3.17 12.38 3.65
C LEU A 162 -3.37 13.89 3.62
N ALA A 163 -4.36 14.38 2.85
CA ALA A 163 -4.61 15.80 2.69
C ALA A 163 -5.18 16.44 3.96
N ILE A 164 -6.13 15.78 4.65
CA ILE A 164 -6.76 16.36 5.82
C ILE A 164 -5.84 16.41 7.04
N ILE A 165 -4.87 15.48 7.17
CA ILE A 165 -3.86 15.55 8.24
C ILE A 165 -2.83 16.65 7.93
N ASN A 166 -2.43 16.83 6.67
CA ASN A 166 -1.42 17.83 6.31
C ASN A 166 -1.96 19.26 6.29
N LYS A 167 -3.19 19.44 5.78
CA LYS A 167 -3.78 20.77 5.62
C LYS A 167 -4.77 21.09 6.72
N GLY A 168 -5.32 20.10 7.42
CA GLY A 168 -6.41 20.33 8.35
C GLY A 168 -7.73 20.67 7.66
N TYR A 169 -8.74 20.98 8.46
CA TYR A 169 -10.10 21.21 8.02
C TYR A 169 -10.59 22.61 8.41
N SER A 170 -10.83 23.46 7.41
CA SER A 170 -11.38 24.81 7.56
C SER A 170 -12.08 25.24 6.26
N SER A 171 -12.93 26.28 6.33
CA SER A 171 -13.71 26.73 5.16
C SER A 171 -12.85 27.06 3.93
N ASN A 172 -11.66 27.64 4.12
CA ASN A 172 -10.72 28.00 3.05
C ASN A 172 -9.85 26.83 2.56
N ARG A 173 -9.93 25.64 3.20
CA ARG A 173 -9.12 24.46 2.83
C ARG A 173 -9.95 23.35 2.19
N LYS A 174 -11.28 23.49 2.16
CA LYS A 174 -12.19 22.53 1.51
C LYS A 174 -11.94 22.38 0.01
N GLU A 175 -11.58 23.47 -0.66
CA GLU A 175 -11.25 23.45 -2.09
C GLU A 175 -10.09 22.48 -2.37
N ILE A 176 -9.04 22.52 -1.54
CA ILE A 176 -7.90 21.60 -1.63
C ILE A 176 -8.35 20.15 -1.44
N LEU A 177 -9.22 19.87 -0.46
CA LEU A 177 -9.73 18.52 -0.20
C LEU A 177 -10.57 18.00 -1.38
N THR A 178 -11.39 18.86 -1.99
CA THR A 178 -12.15 18.52 -3.20
C THR A 178 -11.22 18.21 -4.37
N GLU A 179 -10.22 19.06 -4.62
CA GLU A 179 -9.23 18.84 -5.68
C GLU A 179 -8.49 17.51 -5.52
N VAL A 180 -8.07 17.16 -4.29
CA VAL A 180 -7.40 15.89 -3.99
C VAL A 180 -8.30 14.67 -4.27
N LEU A 181 -9.58 14.77 -3.92
CA LEU A 181 -10.56 13.69 -4.11
C LEU A 181 -10.90 13.46 -5.59
N THR A 182 -10.96 14.54 -6.39
CA THR A 182 -11.29 14.47 -7.81
C THR A 182 -10.06 14.19 -8.69
N SER A 183 -8.85 14.54 -8.25
CA SER A 183 -7.61 14.36 -9.01
C SER A 183 -7.23 12.90 -9.24
N GLY A 184 -6.97 12.54 -10.51
CA GLY A 184 -6.31 11.28 -10.87
C GLY A 184 -4.82 11.28 -10.54
N ASP A 185 -4.15 12.40 -10.80
CA ASP A 185 -2.69 12.56 -10.72
C ASP A 185 -2.15 12.59 -9.28
N PHE A 186 -3.01 12.90 -8.30
CA PHE A 186 -2.64 12.81 -6.88
C PHE A 186 -2.58 11.37 -6.35
N SER A 187 -2.94 10.37 -7.15
CA SER A 187 -2.92 8.95 -6.73
C SER A 187 -1.49 8.45 -6.45
N ASN A 188 -0.48 9.09 -7.04
CA ASN A 188 0.92 8.75 -6.79
C ASN A 188 1.39 9.10 -5.38
N ALA A 189 0.74 10.07 -4.71
CA ALA A 189 1.10 10.50 -3.35
C ALA A 189 0.87 9.42 -2.27
N VAL A 190 0.01 8.45 -2.55
CA VAL A 190 -0.31 7.33 -1.63
C VAL A 190 0.10 5.97 -2.22
N ASN A 191 0.91 5.98 -3.28
CA ASN A 191 1.28 4.77 -4.00
C ASN A 191 2.47 4.06 -3.33
N VAL A 192 2.16 2.98 -2.60
CA VAL A 192 3.16 2.15 -1.91
C VAL A 192 4.10 1.40 -2.85
N SER A 193 3.80 1.27 -4.15
CA SER A 193 4.73 0.63 -5.10
C SER A 193 6.07 1.37 -5.19
N ALA A 194 6.09 2.67 -4.87
CA ALA A 194 7.30 3.47 -4.79
C ALA A 194 8.28 2.98 -3.69
N LEU A 195 7.76 2.35 -2.62
CA LEU A 195 8.49 1.78 -1.49
C LEU A 195 8.84 0.30 -1.69
N GLN A 196 8.00 -0.46 -2.39
CA GLN A 196 8.10 -1.92 -2.51
C GLN A 196 9.50 -2.40 -2.90
N GLY A 197 10.17 -1.74 -3.84
CA GLY A 197 11.52 -2.10 -4.25
C GLY A 197 12.52 -2.13 -3.10
N TYR A 198 12.52 -1.09 -2.27
CA TYR A 198 13.43 -0.96 -1.13
C TYR A 198 13.05 -1.89 0.02
N ILE A 199 11.76 -1.98 0.34
CA ILE A 199 11.26 -2.90 1.38
C ILE A 199 11.62 -4.34 1.07
N ASN A 200 11.51 -4.76 -0.18
CA ASN A 200 11.90 -6.11 -0.59
C ASN A 200 13.39 -6.38 -0.39
N VAL A 201 14.26 -5.39 -0.64
CA VAL A 201 15.71 -5.52 -0.39
C VAL A 201 15.98 -5.69 1.11
N VAL A 202 15.27 -4.97 1.97
CA VAL A 202 15.39 -5.12 3.42
C VAL A 202 15.00 -6.53 3.84
N ILE A 203 13.81 -6.99 3.44
CA ILE A 203 13.30 -8.34 3.75
C ILE A 203 14.28 -9.41 3.25
N GLU A 204 14.73 -9.32 2.02
CA GLU A 204 15.64 -10.31 1.43
C GLU A 204 17.01 -10.33 2.12
N LYS A 205 17.52 -9.18 2.55
CA LYS A 205 18.76 -9.10 3.34
C LYS A 205 18.59 -9.80 4.69
N GLU A 206 17.50 -9.53 5.41
CA GLU A 206 17.20 -10.19 6.70
C GLU A 206 17.01 -11.71 6.55
N MET A 207 16.39 -12.14 5.45
CA MET A 207 16.21 -13.54 5.13
C MET A 207 17.53 -14.25 4.77
N GLY A 208 18.60 -13.51 4.46
CA GLY A 208 19.86 -14.09 3.97
C GLY A 208 19.80 -14.47 2.49
N MET A 209 18.93 -13.81 1.72
CA MET A 209 18.81 -13.96 0.25
C MET A 209 19.81 -13.07 -0.50
N THR A 210 20.80 -12.52 0.19
CA THR A 210 21.90 -11.74 -0.37
C THR A 210 23.21 -12.37 0.08
N VAL A 211 24.03 -12.81 -0.88
CA VAL A 211 25.35 -13.43 -0.65
C VAL A 211 26.39 -12.57 -1.33
N GLU A 212 27.41 -12.14 -0.59
CA GLU A 212 28.50 -11.28 -1.10
C GLU A 212 28.01 -10.00 -1.83
N GLY A 213 26.92 -9.41 -1.33
CA GLY A 213 26.31 -8.22 -1.94
C GLY A 213 25.48 -8.49 -3.19
N ARG A 214 25.37 -9.74 -3.63
CA ARG A 214 24.52 -10.17 -4.76
C ARG A 214 23.22 -10.80 -4.25
N ARG A 215 22.09 -10.34 -4.78
CA ARG A 215 20.78 -10.96 -4.54
C ARG A 215 20.72 -12.34 -5.23
N LEU A 216 20.27 -13.35 -4.50
CA LEU A 216 20.01 -14.68 -5.03
C LEU A 216 18.84 -14.63 -6.02
N ARG A 217 19.02 -15.26 -7.19
CA ARG A 217 17.96 -15.41 -8.18
C ARG A 217 17.33 -16.79 -8.09
N PHE A 218 16.08 -16.88 -8.50
CA PHE A 218 15.39 -18.15 -8.72
C PHE A 218 15.42 -18.44 -10.20
N VAL A 219 16.06 -19.55 -10.58
CA VAL A 219 16.25 -19.96 -11.97
C VAL A 219 15.33 -21.14 -12.29
N THR A 220 14.79 -21.15 -13.51
CA THR A 220 13.96 -22.25 -14.04
C THR A 220 14.61 -22.77 -15.32
N ALA A 221 14.60 -24.09 -15.54
CA ALA A 221 15.07 -24.70 -16.77
C ALA A 221 14.04 -24.55 -17.91
N GLN A 222 12.76 -24.41 -17.55
CA GLN A 222 11.66 -24.15 -18.47
C GLN A 222 11.34 -22.64 -18.54
N ASN A 223 10.80 -22.18 -19.67
CA ASN A 223 10.39 -20.79 -19.89
C ASN A 223 9.64 -20.19 -18.67
N LYS A 224 9.89 -18.90 -18.41
CA LYS A 224 9.39 -18.08 -17.29
C LYS A 224 8.05 -18.57 -16.70
N GLY A 225 8.10 -19.14 -15.49
CA GLY A 225 6.92 -19.32 -14.63
C GLY A 225 6.22 -20.68 -14.68
N VAL A 226 6.82 -21.71 -15.32
CA VAL A 226 6.33 -23.08 -15.20
C VAL A 226 6.93 -23.71 -13.94
N VAL A 227 6.09 -23.93 -12.94
CA VAL A 227 6.44 -24.68 -11.72
C VAL A 227 6.20 -26.17 -11.99
N SER A 228 7.20 -27.01 -11.70
CA SER A 228 7.10 -28.47 -11.81
C SER A 228 6.70 -29.08 -10.46
N PHE A 229 5.95 -30.17 -10.50
CA PHE A 229 5.37 -30.80 -9.31
C PHE A 229 5.62 -32.31 -9.33
N TYR A 230 5.77 -32.90 -8.15
CA TYR A 230 5.74 -34.36 -8.01
C TYR A 230 4.34 -34.90 -8.35
N SER A 231 4.27 -36.10 -8.93
CA SER A 231 3.01 -36.70 -9.37
C SER A 231 2.04 -37.06 -8.22
N SER A 232 2.52 -37.08 -6.97
CA SER A 232 1.74 -37.38 -5.78
C SER A 232 0.94 -36.20 -5.23
N VAL A 233 1.23 -34.96 -5.67
CA VAL A 233 0.53 -33.76 -5.21
C VAL A 233 -0.81 -33.62 -5.94
N SER A 234 -1.91 -33.46 -5.20
CA SER A 234 -3.23 -33.26 -5.79
C SER A 234 -3.32 -32.02 -6.70
N ALA A 235 -4.19 -32.08 -7.71
CA ALA A 235 -4.38 -31.01 -8.68
C ALA A 235 -4.73 -29.66 -8.02
N ASP A 236 -5.49 -29.68 -6.93
CA ASP A 236 -5.89 -28.49 -6.18
C ASP A 236 -4.69 -27.81 -5.51
N LYS A 237 -3.80 -28.58 -4.89
CA LYS A 237 -2.56 -28.05 -4.30
C LYS A 237 -1.61 -27.50 -5.35
N GLN A 238 -1.48 -28.19 -6.49
CA GLN A 238 -0.70 -27.67 -7.61
C GLN A 238 -1.27 -26.36 -8.14
N ALA A 239 -2.60 -26.26 -8.27
CA ALA A 239 -3.28 -25.05 -8.73
C ALA A 239 -3.10 -23.90 -7.73
N ALA A 240 -3.21 -24.17 -6.42
CA ALA A 240 -2.97 -23.19 -5.38
C ALA A 240 -1.53 -22.64 -5.42
N LEU A 241 -0.53 -23.51 -5.54
CA LEU A 241 0.86 -23.08 -5.62
C LEU A 241 1.13 -22.28 -6.91
N LYS A 242 0.64 -22.75 -8.07
CA LYS A 242 0.73 -22.00 -9.34
C LYS A 242 0.10 -20.61 -9.23
N LYS A 243 -1.03 -20.51 -8.53
CA LYS A 243 -1.73 -19.24 -8.32
C LYS A 243 -0.86 -18.24 -7.55
N ILE A 244 -0.19 -18.64 -6.47
CA ILE A 244 0.65 -17.72 -5.69
C ILE A 244 1.91 -17.29 -6.47
N PHE A 245 2.54 -18.18 -7.25
CA PHE A 245 3.71 -17.83 -8.07
C PHE A 245 3.37 -16.89 -9.23
N ARG A 246 2.18 -17.01 -9.81
CA ARG A 246 1.71 -16.07 -10.84
C ARG A 246 1.28 -14.74 -10.23
N GLY A 247 0.53 -14.80 -9.15
CA GLY A 247 -0.11 -13.63 -8.55
C GLY A 247 0.83 -12.76 -7.74
N SER A 248 1.82 -13.34 -7.06
CA SER A 248 2.76 -12.60 -6.23
C SER A 248 4.11 -13.34 -6.19
N PRO A 249 4.82 -13.40 -7.33
CA PRO A 249 6.01 -14.24 -7.49
C PRO A 249 7.07 -13.95 -6.44
N ARG A 250 7.27 -12.69 -6.07
CA ARG A 250 8.31 -12.31 -5.11
C ARG A 250 8.04 -12.85 -3.70
N HIS A 251 6.82 -12.68 -3.18
CA HIS A 251 6.45 -13.25 -1.89
C HIS A 251 6.47 -14.78 -1.94
N ALA A 252 6.11 -15.40 -3.08
CA ALA A 252 6.20 -16.85 -3.26
C ALA A 252 7.65 -17.34 -3.22
N TYR A 253 8.60 -16.65 -3.87
CA TYR A 253 10.03 -16.95 -3.79
C TYR A 253 10.57 -16.81 -2.37
N GLN A 254 10.20 -15.73 -1.67
CA GLN A 254 10.58 -15.52 -0.27
C GLN A 254 10.03 -16.66 0.61
N ALA A 255 8.76 -17.02 0.48
CA ALA A 255 8.14 -18.10 1.25
C ALA A 255 8.81 -19.46 1.02
N LEU A 256 9.13 -19.78 -0.24
CA LEU A 256 9.82 -21.01 -0.60
C LEU A 256 11.25 -21.04 -0.03
N PHE A 257 11.98 -19.93 -0.15
CA PHE A 257 13.30 -19.78 0.46
C PHE A 257 13.25 -20.01 1.97
N ASP A 258 12.31 -19.35 2.63
CA ASP A 258 12.14 -19.41 4.08
C ASP A 258 11.80 -20.82 4.56
N TYR A 259 10.94 -21.54 3.83
CA TYR A 259 10.63 -22.95 4.10
C TYR A 259 11.90 -23.82 4.08
N TYR A 260 12.69 -23.77 3.00
CA TYR A 260 13.89 -24.60 2.87
C TYR A 260 15.03 -24.17 3.78
N LYS A 261 15.12 -22.88 4.11
CA LYS A 261 16.05 -22.36 5.13
C LYS A 261 15.74 -23.00 6.49
N HIS A 262 14.48 -23.03 6.90
CA HIS A 262 14.07 -23.63 8.18
C HIS A 262 14.23 -25.15 8.21
N LYS A 263 14.10 -25.83 7.07
CA LYS A 263 14.39 -27.28 6.96
C LYS A 263 15.89 -27.60 6.97
N GLY A 264 16.77 -26.60 6.86
CA GLY A 264 18.22 -26.81 6.82
C GLY A 264 18.72 -27.45 5.53
N SER A 265 17.94 -27.39 4.45
CA SER A 265 18.25 -28.05 3.17
C SER A 265 18.40 -27.07 2.01
N LEU A 266 18.63 -25.79 2.31
CA LEU A 266 18.70 -24.73 1.30
C LEU A 266 19.85 -24.94 0.30
N ASP A 267 21.02 -25.40 0.79
CA ASP A 267 22.20 -25.59 -0.03
C ASP A 267 22.06 -26.73 -1.05
N THR A 268 21.13 -27.66 -0.82
CA THR A 268 20.80 -28.74 -1.78
C THR A 268 20.27 -28.18 -3.11
N TYR A 269 19.70 -26.98 -3.10
CA TYR A 269 19.02 -26.37 -4.25
C TYR A 269 19.82 -25.22 -4.88
N ARG A 270 21.06 -25.02 -4.47
CA ARG A 270 21.94 -24.00 -5.05
C ARG A 270 22.58 -24.53 -6.33
N ASP A 271 22.55 -23.74 -7.38
CA ASP A 271 23.33 -24.00 -8.59
C ASP A 271 24.81 -23.63 -8.40
N GLY A 272 25.65 -23.89 -9.41
CA GLY A 272 27.08 -23.58 -9.37
C GLY A 272 27.42 -22.09 -9.27
N LEU A 273 26.44 -21.18 -9.46
CA LEU A 273 26.56 -19.74 -9.27
C LEU A 273 26.00 -19.28 -7.91
N GLY A 274 25.47 -20.21 -7.12
CA GLY A 274 24.82 -19.98 -5.84
C GLY A 274 23.36 -19.51 -5.93
N ASP A 275 22.79 -19.43 -7.14
CA ASP A 275 21.36 -19.13 -7.37
C ASP A 275 20.48 -20.36 -7.04
N MET A 276 19.19 -20.14 -6.82
CA MET A 276 18.25 -21.18 -6.37
C MET A 276 17.55 -21.85 -7.56
N ASN A 277 17.59 -23.17 -7.65
CA ASN A 277 16.88 -23.95 -8.66
C ASN A 277 15.40 -24.11 -8.29
N LEU A 278 14.52 -23.30 -8.91
CA LEU A 278 13.10 -23.29 -8.58
C LEU A 278 12.40 -24.61 -8.93
N ASP A 279 12.78 -25.25 -10.03
CA ASP A 279 12.16 -26.48 -10.51
C ASP A 279 12.44 -27.64 -9.54
N GLU A 280 13.68 -27.75 -9.04
CA GLU A 280 14.03 -28.74 -8.02
C GLU A 280 13.36 -28.44 -6.68
N MET A 281 13.35 -27.18 -6.26
CA MET A 281 12.71 -26.79 -5.00
C MET A 281 11.21 -27.08 -5.01
N THR A 282 10.52 -26.91 -6.14
CA THR A 282 9.07 -27.09 -6.22
C THR A 282 8.66 -28.54 -6.49
N SER A 283 9.47 -29.29 -7.25
CA SER A 283 9.25 -30.73 -7.46
C SER A 283 9.48 -31.59 -6.21
N HIS A 284 10.18 -31.08 -5.19
CA HIS A 284 10.38 -31.75 -3.91
C HIS A 284 9.36 -31.37 -2.82
N LEU A 285 8.32 -30.58 -3.14
CA LEU A 285 7.25 -30.28 -2.18
C LEU A 285 6.20 -31.39 -2.19
N ASP A 286 5.89 -31.94 -1.02
CA ASP A 286 4.67 -32.72 -0.77
C ASP A 286 3.49 -31.80 -0.40
N GLU A 287 2.32 -32.38 -0.10
CA GLU A 287 1.13 -31.57 0.21
C GLU A 287 1.28 -30.73 1.48
N GLU A 288 1.93 -31.25 2.52
CA GLU A 288 2.17 -30.53 3.77
C GLU A 288 3.16 -29.38 3.56
N ALA A 289 4.22 -29.62 2.78
CA ALA A 289 5.19 -28.61 2.39
C ALA A 289 4.53 -27.48 1.58
N ILE A 290 3.60 -27.80 0.69
CA ILE A 290 2.83 -26.78 -0.06
C ILE A 290 2.00 -25.92 0.88
N ASP A 291 1.31 -26.51 1.86
CA ASP A 291 0.53 -25.75 2.84
C ASP A 291 1.39 -24.83 3.69
N GLU A 292 2.56 -25.30 4.13
CA GLU A 292 3.52 -24.47 4.85
C GLU A 292 4.11 -23.35 3.98
N VAL A 293 4.39 -23.60 2.70
CA VAL A 293 4.82 -22.54 1.77
C VAL A 293 3.72 -21.51 1.56
N ILE A 294 2.46 -21.91 1.40
CA ILE A 294 1.32 -20.99 1.27
C ILE A 294 1.14 -20.16 2.54
N LYS A 295 1.26 -20.78 3.71
CA LYS A 295 1.20 -20.08 5.01
C LYS A 295 2.33 -19.04 5.14
N ARG A 296 3.56 -19.40 4.76
CA ARG A 296 4.69 -18.45 4.72
C ARG A 296 4.48 -17.35 3.69
N TRP A 297 3.89 -17.65 2.54
CA TRP A 297 3.53 -16.64 1.53
C TRP A 297 2.57 -15.60 2.08
N ARG A 298 1.52 -16.01 2.78
CA ARG A 298 0.60 -15.11 3.49
C ARG A 298 1.33 -14.23 4.50
N TYR A 299 2.22 -14.83 5.29
CA TYR A 299 3.07 -14.10 6.24
C TYR A 299 3.95 -13.05 5.55
N GLN A 300 4.54 -13.34 4.39
CA GLN A 300 5.39 -12.36 3.70
C GLN A 300 4.61 -11.13 3.22
N LYS A 301 3.34 -11.28 2.81
CA LYS A 301 2.48 -10.13 2.45
C LYS A 301 2.20 -9.23 3.66
N LYS A 302 1.92 -9.83 4.81
CA LYS A 302 1.79 -9.11 6.09
C LYS A 302 3.09 -8.39 6.47
N ASN A 303 4.21 -9.13 6.46
CA ASN A 303 5.54 -8.62 6.80
C ASN A 303 5.92 -7.40 5.92
N GLN A 304 5.60 -7.42 4.62
CA GLN A 304 5.83 -6.27 3.74
C GLN A 304 5.17 -4.98 4.26
N VAL A 305 3.91 -5.05 4.71
CA VAL A 305 3.21 -3.88 5.26
C VAL A 305 3.79 -3.47 6.61
N GLU A 306 4.18 -4.42 7.47
CA GLU A 306 4.87 -4.12 8.72
C GLU A 306 6.18 -3.36 8.48
N ARG A 307 6.95 -3.73 7.44
CA ARG A 307 8.17 -3.01 7.05
C ARG A 307 7.89 -1.63 6.47
N ILE A 308 6.78 -1.42 5.78
CA ILE A 308 6.34 -0.07 5.37
C ILE A 308 6.04 0.80 6.60
N ILE A 309 5.35 0.24 7.60
CA ILE A 309 5.08 0.96 8.85
C ILE A 309 6.39 1.35 9.54
N ASP A 310 7.29 0.37 9.71
CA ASP A 310 8.52 0.55 10.46
C ASP A 310 9.47 1.53 9.75
N CYS A 311 9.60 1.49 8.42
CA CYS A 311 10.52 2.37 7.70
C CYS A 311 10.07 3.84 7.71
N ILE A 312 8.76 4.11 7.79
CA ILE A 312 8.24 5.47 7.90
C ILE A 312 8.28 5.94 9.36
N ALA A 313 7.99 5.05 10.31
CA ALA A 313 7.99 5.38 11.74
C ALA A 313 9.40 5.57 12.30
N HIS A 314 10.40 4.88 11.74
CA HIS A 314 11.78 4.87 12.21
C HIS A 314 12.75 5.06 11.03
N PRO A 315 12.70 6.20 10.32
CA PRO A 315 13.49 6.41 9.11
C PRO A 315 15.00 6.32 9.39
N ASP A 316 15.45 6.71 10.58
CA ASP A 316 16.87 6.70 10.98
C ASP A 316 17.43 5.30 11.30
N SER A 317 16.58 4.26 11.37
CA SER A 317 17.07 2.91 11.65
C SER A 317 18.02 2.42 10.54
N PRO A 318 19.20 1.86 10.88
CA PRO A 318 20.23 1.49 9.90
C PRO A 318 19.76 0.56 8.78
N GLU A 319 18.78 -0.31 9.05
CA GLU A 319 18.20 -1.22 8.06
C GLU A 319 17.34 -0.51 6.99
N TYR A 320 16.85 0.70 7.26
CA TYR A 320 16.05 1.51 6.34
C TYR A 320 16.85 2.64 5.68
N GLN A 321 18.17 2.58 5.82
CA GLN A 321 19.12 3.48 5.17
C GLN A 321 19.65 2.82 3.89
N VAL A 322 19.55 3.53 2.77
CA VAL A 322 19.91 3.02 1.44
C VAL A 322 20.98 3.90 0.82
N LEU A 323 22.00 3.28 0.24
CA LEU A 323 22.99 3.95 -0.59
C LEU A 323 22.36 4.36 -1.93
N THR A 324 22.24 5.66 -2.15
CA THR A 324 21.80 6.24 -3.41
C THR A 324 23.00 6.82 -4.15
N SER A 325 23.10 6.50 -5.43
CA SER A 325 24.06 7.12 -6.35
C SER A 325 23.29 8.02 -7.30
N ASN A 326 23.52 9.33 -7.18
CA ASN A 326 22.94 10.33 -8.06
C ASN A 326 24.00 10.65 -9.11
N GLN A 327 23.63 11.01 -10.34
CA GLN A 327 24.57 11.21 -11.47
C GLN A 327 25.73 12.20 -11.20
N THR A 328 25.66 12.97 -10.12
CA THR A 328 26.63 14.01 -9.73
C THR A 328 27.32 13.77 -8.38
N VAL A 329 26.87 12.84 -7.54
CA VAL A 329 27.47 12.58 -6.22
C VAL A 329 27.51 11.07 -5.95
N VAL A 330 28.70 10.55 -5.70
CA VAL A 330 28.90 9.14 -5.34
C VAL A 330 28.50 8.93 -3.88
N GLY A 331 27.40 8.18 -3.67
CA GLY A 331 27.10 7.47 -2.43
C GLY A 331 26.60 8.32 -1.26
N THR A 332 25.45 8.99 -1.41
CA THR A 332 24.70 9.49 -0.23
C THR A 332 23.92 8.34 0.39
N THR A 333 23.89 8.28 1.72
CA THR A 333 22.99 7.38 2.44
C THR A 333 21.71 8.17 2.72
N GLU A 334 20.58 7.68 2.23
CA GLU A 334 19.26 8.31 2.37
C GLU A 334 18.29 7.32 3.02
N SER A 335 17.35 7.82 3.84
CA SER A 335 16.29 6.97 4.37
C SER A 335 15.32 6.56 3.25
N ILE A 336 14.70 5.38 3.37
CA ILE A 336 13.64 4.96 2.45
C ILE A 336 12.48 5.98 2.41
N LEU A 337 12.18 6.64 3.55
CA LEU A 337 11.15 7.68 3.65
C LEU A 337 11.52 8.91 2.79
N ASP A 338 12.76 9.38 2.84
CA ASP A 338 13.19 10.54 2.05
C ASP A 338 13.14 10.25 0.54
N ILE A 339 13.56 9.04 0.15
CA ILE A 339 13.44 8.56 -1.22
C ILE A 339 11.96 8.53 -1.65
N TYR A 340 11.07 8.10 -0.76
CA TYR A 340 9.63 8.05 -1.02
C TYR A 340 9.05 9.45 -1.24
N LYS A 341 9.34 10.40 -0.34
CA LYS A 341 8.96 11.81 -0.51
C LYS A 341 9.46 12.39 -1.83
N ALA A 342 10.73 12.13 -2.17
CA ALA A 342 11.31 12.59 -3.43
C ALA A 342 10.63 11.97 -4.66
N LYS A 343 10.12 10.73 -4.57
CA LYS A 343 9.32 10.11 -5.63
C LYS A 343 7.93 10.72 -5.71
N ILE A 344 7.25 10.93 -4.58
CA ILE A 344 5.93 11.57 -4.55
C ILE A 344 6.00 12.96 -5.19
N LYS A 345 6.96 13.79 -4.77
CA LYS A 345 7.17 15.14 -5.31
C LYS A 345 7.38 15.16 -6.83
N ARG A 346 8.04 14.15 -7.39
CA ARG A 346 8.31 14.04 -8.85
C ARG A 346 7.16 13.45 -9.66
N SER A 347 6.25 12.71 -9.02
CA SER A 347 5.19 11.95 -9.70
C SER A 347 3.79 12.47 -9.45
N THR A 348 3.64 13.44 -8.55
CA THR A 348 2.38 14.11 -8.25
C THR A 348 2.34 15.44 -8.99
N ASP A 349 1.14 15.88 -9.38
CA ASP A 349 0.91 17.23 -9.89
C ASP A 349 1.58 18.28 -8.98
N GLU A 350 2.45 19.11 -9.54
CA GLU A 350 3.31 20.03 -8.78
C GLU A 350 2.48 21.06 -8.01
N HIS A 351 1.40 21.54 -8.62
CA HIS A 351 0.51 22.53 -8.02
C HIS A 351 -0.24 21.95 -6.81
N LEU A 352 -0.81 20.75 -6.96
CA LEU A 352 -1.52 20.07 -5.88
C LEU A 352 -0.55 19.57 -4.80
N TYR A 353 0.65 19.13 -5.17
CA TYR A 353 1.71 18.84 -4.20
C TYR A 353 2.04 20.08 -3.37
N ALA A 354 2.26 21.24 -3.98
CA ALA A 354 2.53 22.49 -3.27
C ALA A 354 1.34 22.88 -2.37
N LYS A 355 0.11 22.72 -2.84
CA LYS A 355 -1.10 22.96 -2.01
C LYS A 355 -1.18 22.04 -0.80
N VAL A 356 -0.75 20.77 -0.89
CA VAL A 356 -0.89 19.76 0.18
C VAL A 356 0.35 19.68 1.11
N PHE A 357 1.55 19.96 0.62
CA PHE A 357 2.80 19.81 1.37
C PHE A 357 3.57 21.12 1.59
N GLY A 358 3.23 22.19 0.83
CA GLY A 358 3.90 23.49 0.91
C GLY A 358 3.33 24.45 1.93
#